data_AF-A0A177BB23-F1
#
_entry.id   AF-A0A177BB23-F1
#
_cell.length_a   1.000
_cell.length_b   1.000
_cell.length_c   1.000
_cell.angle_alpha   90.00
_cell.angle_beta   90.00
_cell.angle_gamma   90.00
#
_symmetry.space_group_name_H-M   'P 1'
#
loop_
_entity.id
_entity.type
_entity.pdbx_description
1 polymer ?
#
loop_
_entity_poly.entity_id
_entity_poly.type
_entity_poly.pdbx_seq_one_letter_code
_entity_poly.pdbx_strand_id
1 'polypeptide(L)'
;MLDSKFSTEGRKTMLTSPYVVLRQTGCLKFDMYMNILKHDIIFSLSVYTQRIKNDLIAKFIKSFGASWQKINLNLEKGSYHIVFEATTGIPYHSDISIDSINVETGECPNLIGLFKMF
;
A
#
# COMPACT_ATOMS: atom_id res chain seq x y z
N MET A 1 3.34 10.20 -5.91
CA MET A 1 2.23 10.01 -6.86
C MET A 1 2.71 9.15 -8.03
N LEU A 2 1.91 8.18 -8.43
CA LEU A 2 2.10 7.36 -9.63
C LEU A 2 0.90 7.56 -10.55
N ASP A 3 1.16 8.09 -11.73
CA ASP A 3 0.19 8.34 -12.80
C ASP A 3 0.28 7.22 -13.85
N SER A 4 -0.85 6.60 -14.17
CA SER A 4 -0.95 5.51 -15.15
C SER A 4 -1.15 5.98 -16.60
N LYS A 5 -1.34 7.28 -16.84
CA LYS A 5 -1.76 7.85 -18.13
C LYS A 5 -0.87 7.52 -19.33
N PHE A 6 0.39 7.19 -19.10
CA PHE A 6 1.34 6.77 -20.14
C PHE A 6 2.04 5.45 -19.82
N SER A 7 1.50 4.66 -18.90
CA SER A 7 2.11 3.40 -18.49
C SER A 7 1.70 2.25 -19.41
N THR A 8 2.60 1.30 -19.63
CA THR A 8 2.32 0.04 -20.32
C THR A 8 1.67 -0.96 -19.36
N GLU A 9 0.81 -1.84 -19.87
CA GLU A 9 0.12 -2.86 -19.09
C GLU A 9 1.09 -3.68 -18.22
N GLY A 10 0.70 -3.91 -16.96
CA GLY A 10 1.45 -4.77 -16.04
C GLY A 10 2.77 -4.17 -15.58
N ARG A 11 3.10 -2.92 -15.95
CA ARG A 11 4.31 -2.26 -15.48
C ARG A 11 4.25 -2.09 -13.97
N LYS A 12 5.35 -2.45 -13.34
CA LYS A 12 5.56 -2.35 -11.90
C LYS A 12 6.52 -1.21 -11.59
N THR A 13 6.18 -0.44 -10.58
CA THR A 13 7.08 0.54 -9.94
C THR A 13 7.11 0.24 -8.46
N MET A 14 8.31 0.29 -7.88
CA MET A 14 8.52 -0.01 -6.47
C MET A 14 9.06 1.23 -5.75
N LEU A 15 8.48 1.53 -4.58
CA LEU A 15 9.07 2.40 -3.58
C LEU A 15 9.53 1.52 -2.42
N THR A 16 10.84 1.50 -2.18
CA THR A 16 11.47 0.64 -1.18
C THR A 16 12.01 1.50 -0.04
N SER A 17 11.68 1.14 1.20
CA SER A 17 12.19 1.82 2.39
C SER A 17 13.70 1.60 2.57
N PRO A 18 14.40 2.39 3.40
CA PRO A 18 15.64 1.96 4.03
C PRO A 18 15.46 0.64 4.78
N TYR A 19 16.57 0.02 5.17
CA TYR A 19 16.52 -1.22 5.94
C TYR A 19 15.91 -0.94 7.34
N VAL A 20 14.82 -1.63 7.66
CA VAL A 20 14.10 -1.50 8.93
C VAL A 20 14.46 -2.68 9.83
N VAL A 21 14.70 -2.40 11.10
CA VAL A 21 14.95 -3.42 12.14
C VAL A 21 13.96 -3.23 13.27
N LEU A 22 12.99 -4.15 13.39
CA LEU A 22 12.02 -4.17 14.48
C LEU A 22 12.37 -5.24 15.51
N ARG A 23 12.56 -4.84 16.77
CA ARG A 23 12.84 -5.78 17.89
C ARG A 23 11.57 -6.43 18.45
N GLN A 24 10.41 -5.89 18.10
CA GLN A 24 9.07 -6.34 18.47
C GLN A 24 8.14 -6.17 17.25
N THR A 25 6.85 -6.47 17.36
CA THR A 25 5.89 -6.12 16.31
C THR A 25 5.85 -4.61 16.08
N GLY A 26 5.48 -4.19 14.88
CA GLY A 26 5.32 -2.78 14.53
C GLY A 26 4.02 -2.51 13.79
N CYS A 27 3.78 -1.23 13.56
CA CYS A 27 2.65 -0.74 12.81
C CYS A 27 3.13 0.19 11.70
N LEU A 28 2.93 -0.23 10.45
CA LEU A 28 3.12 0.61 9.28
C LEU A 28 1.87 1.47 9.08
N LYS A 29 2.06 2.79 9.07
CA LYS A 29 1.02 3.78 8.83
C LYS A 29 1.34 4.59 7.58
N PHE A 30 0.35 4.83 6.74
CA PHE A 30 0.47 5.75 5.61
C PHE A 30 -0.90 6.28 5.20
N ASP A 31 -0.90 7.47 4.60
CA ASP A 31 -2.09 8.03 3.94
C ASP A 31 -2.07 7.57 2.47
N MET A 32 -3.20 7.11 1.97
CA MET A 32 -3.34 6.58 0.61
C MET A 32 -4.51 7.23 -0.12
N TYR A 33 -4.29 7.65 -1.36
CA TYR A 33 -5.34 8.03 -2.30
C TYR A 33 -5.30 7.09 -3.49
N MET A 34 -6.43 6.44 -3.78
CA MET A 34 -6.60 5.60 -4.96
C MET A 34 -7.86 6.01 -5.71
N ASN A 35 -7.70 6.50 -6.94
CA ASN A 35 -8.79 6.70 -7.87
C ASN A 35 -8.65 5.65 -8.97
N ILE A 36 -9.49 4.61 -8.94
CA ILE A 36 -9.44 3.50 -9.90
C ILE A 36 -10.73 3.53 -10.71
N LEU A 37 -10.61 3.62 -12.04
CA LEU A 37 -11.77 3.51 -12.90
C LEU A 37 -12.25 2.06 -13.01
N LYS A 38 -13.56 1.88 -13.22
CA LYS A 38 -14.25 0.57 -13.21
C LYS A 38 -13.67 -0.46 -14.19
N HIS A 39 -12.95 -0.03 -15.22
CA HIS A 39 -12.36 -0.90 -16.24
C HIS A 39 -10.89 -1.26 -15.98
N ASP A 40 -10.28 -0.70 -14.94
CA ASP A 40 -8.85 -0.88 -14.67
C ASP A 40 -8.62 -2.05 -13.71
N ILE A 41 -8.67 -3.27 -14.26
CA ILE A 41 -8.68 -4.52 -13.48
C ILE A 41 -7.29 -4.98 -12.98
N ILE A 42 -6.21 -4.40 -13.49
CA ILE A 42 -4.82 -4.78 -13.13
C ILE A 42 -4.18 -3.76 -12.16
N PHE A 43 -4.75 -2.55 -12.08
CA PHE A 43 -4.23 -1.48 -11.25
C PHE A 43 -4.29 -1.82 -9.77
N SER A 44 -3.12 -1.86 -9.12
CA SER A 44 -3.03 -2.30 -7.73
C SER A 44 -1.82 -1.73 -7.00
N LEU A 45 -1.93 -1.68 -5.67
CA LEU A 45 -0.82 -1.43 -4.77
C LEU A 45 -0.61 -2.66 -3.89
N SER A 46 0.57 -3.27 -3.97
CA SER A 46 0.99 -4.36 -3.07
C SER A 46 1.99 -3.84 -2.07
N VAL A 47 1.82 -4.19 -0.80
CA VAL A 47 2.76 -3.88 0.28
C VAL A 47 3.33 -5.18 0.81
N TYR A 48 4.65 -5.32 0.79
CA TYR A 48 5.33 -6.53 1.26
C TYR A 48 6.62 -6.22 2.00
N THR A 49 7.03 -7.13 2.88
CA THR A 49 8.40 -7.12 3.41
C THR A 49 9.32 -7.88 2.47
N GLN A 50 10.54 -7.38 2.27
CA GLN A 50 11.55 -7.98 1.43
C GLN A 50 12.76 -8.42 2.28
N ARG A 51 12.97 -9.74 2.34
CA ARG A 51 14.14 -10.43 2.94
C ARG A 51 14.78 -11.35 1.90
N ILE A 52 14.96 -12.64 2.24
CA ILE A 52 15.29 -13.74 1.31
C ILE A 52 14.07 -14.07 0.45
N LYS A 53 12.87 -14.02 1.05
CA LYS A 53 11.58 -14.15 0.40
C LYS A 53 10.77 -12.88 0.62
N ASN A 54 9.92 -12.54 -0.34
CA ASN A 54 8.94 -11.47 -0.18
C ASN A 54 7.71 -12.01 0.54
N ASP A 55 7.33 -11.37 1.64
CA ASP A 55 6.13 -11.70 2.41
C ASP A 55 5.08 -10.61 2.20
N LEU A 56 3.99 -10.96 1.51
CA LEU A 56 2.89 -10.06 1.21
C LEU A 56 2.13 -9.71 2.49
N ILE A 57 2.02 -8.40 2.76
CA ILE A 57 1.29 -7.87 3.91
C ILE A 57 -0.12 -7.47 3.48
N ALA A 58 -0.24 -6.73 2.37
CA ALA A 58 -1.51 -6.25 1.88
C ALA A 58 -1.50 -6.07 0.35
N LYS A 59 -2.67 -6.18 -0.26
CA LYS A 59 -2.89 -5.85 -1.67
C LYS A 59 -4.18 -5.06 -1.83
N PHE A 60 -4.08 -3.88 -2.42
CA PHE A 60 -5.20 -2.99 -2.73
C PHE A 60 -5.47 -3.03 -4.23
N ILE A 61 -6.70 -3.38 -4.61
CA ILE A 61 -7.15 -3.53 -6.02
C ILE A 61 -8.41 -2.73 -6.33
N LYS A 62 -8.92 -1.96 -5.36
CA LYS A 62 -10.16 -1.19 -5.47
C LYS A 62 -9.96 0.18 -4.83
N SER A 63 -10.61 1.19 -5.41
CA SER A 63 -10.77 2.50 -4.78
C SER A 63 -11.77 2.41 -3.62
N PHE A 64 -11.53 3.17 -2.56
CA PHE A 64 -12.48 3.39 -1.46
C PHE A 64 -13.27 4.70 -1.64
N GLY A 65 -13.31 5.23 -2.87
CA GLY A 65 -13.84 6.56 -3.19
C GLY A 65 -12.71 7.58 -3.43
N ALA A 66 -13.07 8.76 -3.92
CA ALA A 66 -12.14 9.85 -4.22
C ALA A 66 -11.70 10.61 -2.95
N SER A 67 -11.15 9.90 -1.96
CA SER A 67 -10.70 10.47 -0.69
C SER A 67 -9.44 9.79 -0.15
N TRP A 68 -8.69 10.52 0.66
CA TRP A 68 -7.53 9.99 1.37
C TRP A 68 -7.95 9.03 2.48
N GLN A 69 -7.30 7.88 2.53
CA GLN A 69 -7.54 6.81 3.49
C GLN A 69 -6.31 6.62 4.38
N LYS A 70 -6.52 6.47 5.69
CA LYS A 70 -5.46 6.09 6.63
C LYS A 70 -5.33 4.58 6.67
N ILE A 71 -4.18 4.07 6.27
CA ILE A 71 -3.90 2.64 6.25
C ILE A 71 -2.98 2.31 7.42
N ASN A 72 -3.34 1.26 8.16
CA ASN A 72 -2.54 0.71 9.25
C ASN A 72 -2.32 -0.79 8.97
N LEU A 73 -1.08 -1.22 8.84
CA LEU A 73 -0.71 -2.62 8.60
C LEU A 73 0.24 -3.12 9.67
N ASN A 74 -0.12 -4.25 10.29
CA ASN A 74 0.75 -4.92 11.26
C ASN A 74 2.03 -5.41 10.58
N LEU A 75 3.14 -5.19 11.28
CA LEU A 75 4.47 -5.64 10.88
C LEU A 75 5.00 -6.64 11.90
N GLU A 76 5.47 -7.78 11.39
CA GLU A 76 6.16 -8.77 12.22
C GLU A 76 7.55 -8.29 12.61
N LYS A 77 8.04 -8.78 13.75
CA LYS A 77 9.41 -8.50 14.20
C LYS A 77 10.47 -8.97 13.20
N GLY A 78 11.63 -8.32 13.24
CA GLY A 78 12.83 -8.68 12.50
C GLY A 78 13.26 -7.60 11.51
N SER A 79 14.05 -8.00 10.52
CA SER A 79 14.81 -7.06 9.69
C SER A 79 14.49 -7.22 8.21
N TYR A 80 14.07 -6.15 7.53
CA TYR A 80 13.63 -6.18 6.13
C TYR A 80 13.58 -4.77 5.52
N HIS A 81 13.39 -4.72 4.21
CA HIS A 81 12.81 -3.55 3.56
C HIS A 81 11.29 -3.67 3.50
N ILE A 82 10.59 -2.55 3.55
CA ILE A 82 9.16 -2.45 3.24
C ILE A 82 9.07 -1.94 1.80
N VAL A 83 8.32 -2.64 0.96
CA VAL A 83 8.17 -2.33 -0.46
C VAL A 83 6.71 -2.04 -0.77
N PHE A 84 6.48 -0.90 -1.41
CA PHE A 84 5.22 -0.51 -2.04
C PHE A 84 5.36 -0.72 -3.55
N GLU A 85 4.74 -1.77 -4.08
CA GLU A 85 4.75 -2.09 -5.51
C GLU A 85 3.42 -1.70 -6.13
N ALA A 86 3.44 -0.64 -6.96
CA ALA A 86 2.30 -0.28 -7.78
C ALA A 86 2.37 -1.03 -9.12
N THR A 87 1.27 -1.66 -9.52
CA THR A 87 1.10 -2.25 -10.85
C THR A 87 0.07 -1.43 -11.61
N THR A 88 0.37 -1.08 -12.86
CA THR A 88 -0.56 -0.34 -13.74
C THR A 88 -1.39 -1.28 -14.62
N GLY A 89 -2.66 -0.93 -14.87
CA GLY A 89 -3.56 -1.65 -15.77
C GLY A 89 -4.10 -0.78 -16.91
N ILE A 90 -5.05 -1.32 -17.68
CA ILE A 90 -5.64 -0.70 -18.88
C ILE A 90 -7.05 -0.19 -18.55
N PRO A 91 -7.48 1.05 -18.91
CA PRO A 91 -6.71 2.14 -19.53
C PRO A 91 -6.54 3.41 -18.64
N TYR A 92 -5.29 3.88 -18.57
CA TYR A 92 -4.77 5.28 -18.54
C TYR A 92 -5.34 6.37 -17.61
N HIS A 93 -6.23 6.09 -16.66
CA HIS A 93 -6.84 7.15 -15.84
C HIS A 93 -6.99 6.79 -14.34
N SER A 94 -6.12 5.93 -13.83
CA SER A 94 -6.07 5.61 -12.41
C SER A 94 -4.82 6.20 -11.75
N ASP A 95 -4.97 6.68 -10.52
CA ASP A 95 -3.89 7.30 -9.75
C ASP A 95 -3.71 6.62 -8.40
N ILE A 96 -2.44 6.40 -8.01
CA ILE A 96 -2.04 6.04 -6.64
C ILE A 96 -1.17 7.15 -6.09
N SER A 97 -1.56 7.68 -4.94
CA SER A 97 -0.69 8.52 -4.12
C SER A 97 -0.58 7.96 -2.73
N ILE A 98 0.62 8.04 -2.17
CA ILE A 98 0.95 7.63 -0.82
C ILE A 98 1.67 8.82 -0.18
N ASP A 99 1.34 9.12 1.07
CA ASP A 99 1.96 10.17 1.86
C ASP A 99 2.08 9.75 3.34
N SER A 100 2.77 10.56 4.15
CA SER A 100 2.86 10.41 5.61
C SER A 100 3.28 9.01 6.08
N ILE A 101 4.21 8.35 5.37
CA ILE A 101 4.66 6.99 5.70
C ILE A 101 5.42 7.01 7.02
N ASN A 102 4.97 6.23 8.00
CA ASN A 102 5.62 6.08 9.30
C ASN A 102 5.57 4.63 9.78
N VAL A 103 6.57 4.22 10.56
CA VAL A 103 6.58 2.92 11.25
C VAL A 103 6.71 3.17 12.75
N GLU A 104 5.79 2.62 13.52
CA GLU A 104 5.81 2.67 14.98
C GLU A 104 6.03 1.28 15.57
N THR A 105 6.57 1.22 16.78
CA THR A 105 6.66 -0.02 17.55
C THR A 105 5.33 -0.36 18.20
N GLY A 106 4.97 -1.65 18.21
CA GLY A 106 3.69 -2.15 18.73
C GLY A 106 2.69 -2.48 17.62
N GLU A 107 1.63 -3.21 17.97
CA GLU A 107 0.56 -3.54 17.03
C GLU A 107 -0.20 -2.28 16.58
N CYS A 108 -0.75 -2.32 15.37
CA CYS A 108 -1.63 -1.27 14.91
C CYS A 108 -2.89 -1.19 15.77
N PRO A 109 -3.42 0.02 16.01
CA PRO A 109 -4.71 0.15 16.65
C PRO A 109 -5.74 -0.59 15.81
N ASN A 110 -6.41 -1.57 16.43
CA ASN A 110 -7.59 -2.20 15.84
C ASN A 110 -8.64 -1.11 15.66
N LEU A 111 -8.84 -0.64 14.43
CA LEU A 111 -10.00 0.17 14.07
C LEU A 111 -11.24 -0.74 14.01
N ILE A 112 -11.53 -1.48 15.09
CA ILE A 112 -12.83 -2.10 15.30
C ILE A 112 -13.76 -0.94 15.71
N GLY A 113 -14.36 -0.30 14.71
CA GLY A 113 -15.41 0.70 14.89
C GLY A 113 -15.13 2.00 14.16
N LEU A 114 -15.60 2.10 12.90
CA LEU A 114 -16.25 3.29 12.30
C LEU A 114 -16.49 3.14 10.78
N PHE A 115 -16.84 1.95 10.30
CA PHE A 115 -17.62 1.81 9.07
C PHE A 115 -18.85 0.94 9.36
N LYS A 116 -19.79 1.48 10.15
CA LYS A 116 -21.19 1.09 9.96
C LYS A 116 -21.62 1.75 8.66
N MET A 117 -21.89 0.94 7.65
CA MET A 117 -22.70 1.34 6.49
C MET A 117 -24.00 1.97 7.00
N PHE A 118 -24.24 3.22 6.64
CA PHE A 118 -25.59 3.69 6.36
C PHE A 118 -25.89 3.40 4.88
#